data_AF-A0A2A4JX01-F1
#
_entry.id   AF-A0A2A4JX01-F1
#
_cell.length_a   1.000
_cell.length_b   1.000
_cell.length_c   1.000
_cell.angle_alpha   90.00
_cell.angle_beta   90.00
_cell.angle_gamma   90.00
#
_symmetry.space_group_name_H-M   'P 1'
#
loop_
_entity.id
_entity.type
_entity.pdbx_description
1 polymer ?
#
loop_
_entity_poly.entity_id
_entity_poly.type
_entity_poly.pdbx_seq_one_letter_code
_entity_poly.pdbx_strand_id
1 'polypeptide(L)'
;MSETSENLCHMYTLPAEILLNIFIYLPAKDLTKCREVCVRWNLIIDGLARSDDLWSKYCKQDFSKVYQIARRKAKPGLLWYNLYRSLALWQRLIESREDTDEFASASSLREEIRNFEILGNGVLGVHKKAAIVYYDIETLQESKRRSITGDFSRYTENEHVIIILSFHLHLFLIRKELFDLSKEESNVTFDNVKLYTLTENALYFVNLQDQIYVCNYFDDKNKKLGGTFLLKSEDGIMSLGFSDGHLNVLTFQRNIYTVINNDLVFKCTLGPDSNLLHQLQRYNFLEQLDWRVYFQWMYVLNHTIPEGPLRDIIIVRPYGDVYFVGSNWGVLRIYYAPYTAGEFNIFDTQPIKQYNFMERSDCPVLSTCPILQVDVFEGEDGHTVIVAMPKKIAVLSFTHMFKRTASLAMLPYSEVQKVKYMKISQSS
;
A
#
# COMPACT_ATOMS: atom_id res chain seq x y z
N MET A 1 -18.00 -58.38 -23.05
CA MET A 1 -16.68 -58.29 -22.37
C MET A 1 -15.67 -57.89 -23.43
N SER A 2 -15.03 -56.73 -23.46
CA SER A 2 -15.01 -55.54 -22.61
C SER A 2 -14.57 -54.35 -23.50
N GLU A 3 -15.53 -53.54 -23.94
CA GLU A 3 -15.28 -52.21 -24.53
C GLU A 3 -14.99 -51.21 -23.40
N THR A 4 -13.80 -51.31 -22.81
CA THR A 4 -13.32 -50.31 -21.85
C THR A 4 -11.80 -50.36 -21.85
N SER A 5 -11.17 -49.46 -22.61
CA SER A 5 -10.00 -48.66 -22.18
C SER A 5 -9.15 -48.23 -23.38
N GLU A 6 -9.51 -47.15 -24.05
CA GLU A 6 -8.51 -46.36 -24.80
C GLU A 6 -8.99 -44.91 -24.97
N ASN A 7 -9.39 -44.29 -23.85
CA ASN A 7 -9.34 -42.83 -23.72
C ASN A 7 -7.86 -42.42 -23.58
N LEU A 8 -7.09 -42.62 -24.64
CA LEU A 8 -5.73 -42.10 -24.76
C LEU A 8 -5.83 -40.57 -24.65
N CYS A 9 -5.23 -40.01 -23.62
CA CYS A 9 -5.20 -38.57 -23.39
C CYS A 9 -4.41 -37.90 -24.53
N HIS A 10 -5.10 -37.52 -25.61
CA HIS A 10 -4.54 -36.91 -26.82
C HIS A 10 -3.72 -35.64 -26.54
N MET A 11 -3.93 -35.00 -25.39
CA MET A 11 -3.16 -33.85 -24.94
C MET A 11 -1.64 -34.13 -24.88
N TYR A 12 -1.23 -35.37 -24.59
CA TYR A 12 0.21 -35.71 -24.55
C TYR A 12 0.86 -35.69 -25.94
N THR A 13 0.07 -35.76 -27.03
CA THR A 13 0.59 -35.75 -28.40
C THR A 13 0.68 -34.35 -29.00
N LEU A 14 0.07 -33.35 -28.36
CA LEU A 14 0.09 -31.97 -28.86
C LEU A 14 1.51 -31.39 -28.81
N PRO A 15 1.91 -30.57 -29.80
CA PRO A 15 3.17 -29.82 -29.76
C PRO A 15 3.25 -28.90 -28.53
N ALA A 16 4.47 -28.57 -28.10
CA ALA A 16 4.69 -27.74 -26.91
C ALA A 16 4.06 -26.35 -27.06
N GLU A 17 4.07 -25.80 -28.28
CA GLU A 17 3.49 -24.50 -28.64
C GLU A 17 1.97 -24.49 -28.48
N ILE A 18 1.31 -25.60 -28.84
CA ILE A 18 -0.15 -25.74 -28.68
C ILE A 18 -0.51 -25.90 -27.21
N LEU A 19 0.24 -26.71 -26.46
CA LEU A 19 0.07 -26.84 -25.02
C LEU A 19 0.31 -25.50 -24.30
N LEU A 20 1.34 -24.75 -24.70
CA LEU A 20 1.62 -23.41 -24.19
C LEU A 20 0.44 -22.46 -24.44
N ASN A 21 -0.10 -22.45 -25.66
CA ASN A 21 -1.28 -21.65 -25.99
C ASN A 21 -2.49 -22.03 -25.15
N ILE A 22 -2.73 -23.32 -24.89
CA ILE A 22 -3.81 -23.77 -23.99
C ILE A 22 -3.57 -23.25 -22.57
N PHE A 23 -2.37 -23.42 -22.04
CA PHE A 23 -2.03 -23.01 -20.67
C PHE A 23 -2.11 -21.49 -20.45
N ILE A 24 -1.80 -20.67 -21.44
CA ILE A 24 -1.92 -19.20 -21.35
C ILE A 24 -3.36 -18.74 -21.05
N TYR A 25 -4.38 -19.53 -21.38
CA TYR A 25 -5.78 -19.21 -21.10
C TYR A 25 -6.31 -19.81 -19.79
N LEU A 26 -5.51 -20.61 -19.08
CA LEU A 26 -5.92 -21.20 -17.80
C LEU A 26 -5.69 -20.22 -16.64
N PRO A 27 -6.61 -20.14 -15.67
CA PRO A 27 -6.36 -19.41 -14.43
C PRO A 27 -5.07 -19.88 -13.74
N ALA A 28 -4.35 -18.97 -13.08
CA ALA A 28 -3.09 -19.29 -12.40
C ALA A 28 -3.22 -20.42 -11.35
N LYS A 29 -4.39 -20.52 -10.68
CA LYS A 29 -4.69 -21.63 -9.76
C LYS A 29 -4.68 -22.99 -10.46
N ASP A 30 -5.18 -23.05 -11.69
CA ASP A 30 -5.22 -24.29 -12.46
C ASP A 30 -3.88 -24.61 -13.11
N LEU A 31 -3.11 -23.58 -13.49
CA LEU A 31 -1.71 -23.78 -13.90
C LEU A 31 -0.88 -24.48 -12.82
N THR A 32 -1.09 -24.13 -11.55
CA THR A 32 -0.40 -24.79 -10.43
C THR A 32 -0.71 -26.28 -10.38
N LYS A 33 -1.99 -26.68 -10.56
CA LYS A 33 -2.39 -28.09 -10.64
C LYS A 33 -1.81 -28.77 -11.88
N CYS A 34 -1.78 -28.08 -13.03
CA CYS A 34 -1.22 -28.62 -14.27
C CYS A 34 0.29 -28.93 -14.16
N ARG A 35 1.04 -28.21 -13.32
CA ARG A 35 2.46 -28.52 -13.04
C ARG A 35 2.65 -29.87 -12.38
N GLU A 36 1.67 -30.34 -11.61
CA GLU A 36 1.73 -31.61 -10.88
C GLU A 36 1.38 -32.82 -11.76
N VAL A 37 0.80 -32.60 -12.95
CA VAL A 37 0.32 -33.68 -13.83
C VAL A 37 1.46 -34.52 -14.41
N CYS A 38 2.47 -33.87 -15.00
CA CYS A 38 3.65 -34.56 -15.50
C CYS A 38 4.85 -33.61 -15.69
N VAL A 39 6.05 -34.18 -15.79
CA VAL A 39 7.31 -33.43 -15.96
C VAL A 39 7.27 -32.51 -17.19
N ARG A 40 6.68 -32.96 -18.30
CA ARG A 40 6.60 -32.17 -19.53
C ARG A 40 5.75 -30.91 -19.35
N TRP A 41 4.59 -31.02 -18.70
CA TRP A 41 3.72 -29.87 -18.45
C TRP A 41 4.38 -28.91 -17.46
N ASN A 42 5.05 -29.45 -16.44
CA ASN A 42 5.81 -28.64 -15.50
C ASN A 42 6.86 -27.77 -16.23
N LEU A 43 7.65 -28.34 -17.14
CA LEU A 43 8.64 -27.58 -17.92
C LEU A 43 8.01 -26.49 -18.82
N ILE A 44 6.88 -26.79 -19.47
CA ILE A 44 6.18 -25.81 -20.32
C ILE A 44 5.63 -24.66 -19.46
N ILE A 45 5.03 -24.97 -18.31
CA ILE A 45 4.45 -23.97 -17.40
C ILE A 45 5.55 -23.17 -16.67
N ASP A 46 6.66 -23.79 -16.32
CA ASP A 46 7.83 -23.08 -15.78
C ASP A 46 8.38 -22.08 -16.81
N GLY A 47 8.27 -22.38 -18.11
CA GLY A 47 8.53 -21.43 -19.19
C GLY A 47 7.63 -20.20 -19.14
N LEU A 48 6.36 -20.36 -18.73
CA LEU A 48 5.40 -19.26 -18.55
C LEU A 48 5.73 -18.38 -17.34
N ALA A 49 6.47 -18.87 -16.34
CA ALA A 49 6.89 -18.05 -15.19
C ALA A 49 7.71 -16.81 -15.61
N ARG A 50 8.35 -16.87 -16.78
CA ARG A 50 9.12 -15.75 -17.36
C ARG A 50 8.27 -14.75 -18.14
N SER A 51 7.00 -15.07 -18.41
CA SER A 51 6.09 -14.17 -19.14
C SER A 51 5.54 -13.10 -18.20
N ASP A 52 6.29 -12.00 -18.07
CA ASP A 52 5.94 -10.90 -17.17
C ASP A 52 4.55 -10.30 -17.49
N ASP A 53 4.19 -10.21 -18.78
CA ASP A 53 2.89 -9.72 -19.25
C ASP A 53 1.72 -10.62 -18.80
N LEU A 54 1.90 -11.95 -18.82
CA LEU A 54 0.86 -12.90 -18.42
C LEU A 54 0.57 -12.79 -16.93
N TRP A 55 1.62 -12.83 -16.10
CA TRP A 55 1.46 -12.73 -14.65
C TRP A 55 1.00 -11.35 -14.20
N SER A 56 1.37 -10.29 -14.93
CA SER A 56 0.80 -8.95 -14.72
C SER A 56 -0.73 -8.95 -14.92
N LYS A 57 -1.22 -9.63 -15.98
CA LYS A 57 -2.67 -9.78 -16.21
C LYS A 57 -3.36 -10.56 -15.09
N TYR A 58 -2.78 -11.67 -14.63
CA TYR A 58 -3.32 -12.43 -13.51
C TYR A 58 -3.33 -11.62 -12.21
N CYS A 59 -2.27 -10.88 -11.91
CA CYS A 59 -2.25 -9.97 -10.76
C CYS A 59 -3.36 -8.92 -10.84
N LYS A 60 -3.54 -8.31 -12.02
CA LYS A 60 -4.60 -7.31 -12.22
C LYS A 60 -6.00 -7.90 -12.06
N GLN A 61 -6.21 -9.14 -12.48
CA GLN A 61 -7.50 -9.82 -12.41
C GLN A 61 -7.81 -10.29 -10.97
N ASP A 62 -6.89 -11.01 -10.34
CA ASP A 62 -7.12 -11.67 -9.05
C ASP A 62 -6.89 -10.72 -7.86
N PHE A 63 -6.02 -9.72 -8.01
CA PHE A 63 -5.61 -8.78 -6.96
C PHE A 63 -5.82 -7.32 -7.37
N SER A 64 -6.92 -7.04 -8.08
CA SER A 64 -7.25 -5.73 -8.66
C SER A 64 -7.12 -4.54 -7.70
N LYS A 65 -7.42 -4.76 -6.41
CA LYS A 65 -7.36 -3.73 -5.35
C LYS A 65 -5.94 -3.38 -4.89
N VAL A 66 -4.94 -4.24 -5.12
CA VAL A 66 -3.62 -4.09 -4.49
C VAL A 66 -2.45 -4.23 -5.46
N TYR A 67 -2.62 -4.84 -6.64
CA TYR A 67 -1.50 -5.18 -7.53
C TYR A 67 -0.58 -4.00 -7.90
N GLN A 68 -1.13 -2.79 -8.10
CA GLN A 68 -0.33 -1.59 -8.39
C GLN A 68 0.48 -1.13 -7.17
N ILE A 69 -0.15 -1.12 -5.99
CA ILE A 69 0.51 -0.75 -4.73
C ILE A 69 1.60 -1.77 -4.42
N ALA A 70 1.29 -3.06 -4.51
CA ALA A 70 2.20 -4.17 -4.31
C ALA A 70 3.39 -4.10 -5.28
N ARG A 71 3.15 -3.82 -6.56
CA ARG A 71 4.21 -3.68 -7.56
C ARG A 71 5.16 -2.53 -7.25
N ARG A 72 4.63 -1.38 -6.82
CA ARG A 72 5.44 -0.22 -6.43
C ARG A 72 6.25 -0.51 -5.17
N LYS A 73 5.66 -1.20 -4.20
CA LYS A 73 6.30 -1.52 -2.91
C LYS A 73 6.89 -2.94 -2.90
N ALA A 74 7.36 -3.42 -4.04
CA ALA A 74 8.02 -4.71 -4.14
C ALA A 74 9.54 -4.53 -4.15
N LYS A 75 10.25 -5.61 -3.79
CA LYS A 75 11.70 -5.70 -3.98
C LYS A 75 12.09 -5.30 -5.42
N PRO A 76 13.07 -4.39 -5.59
CA PRO A 76 13.51 -3.99 -6.93
C PRO A 76 13.91 -5.20 -7.78
N GLY A 77 13.31 -5.31 -8.97
CA GLY A 77 13.56 -6.41 -9.90
C GLY A 77 12.73 -7.67 -9.65
N LEU A 78 11.81 -7.70 -8.68
CA LEU A 78 10.89 -8.82 -8.49
C LEU A 78 10.07 -9.05 -9.77
N LEU A 79 9.92 -10.30 -10.22
CA LEU A 79 9.10 -10.63 -11.40
C LEU A 79 7.61 -10.64 -11.04
N TRP A 80 6.72 -10.42 -12.02
CA TRP A 80 5.27 -10.48 -11.77
C TRP A 80 4.81 -11.85 -11.25
N TYR A 81 5.44 -12.93 -11.69
CA TYR A 81 5.18 -14.27 -11.16
C TYR A 81 5.44 -14.38 -9.65
N ASN A 82 6.59 -13.86 -9.19
CA ASN A 82 6.93 -13.89 -7.76
C ASN A 82 6.01 -12.97 -6.96
N LEU A 83 5.63 -11.83 -7.52
CA LEU A 83 4.64 -10.95 -6.89
C LEU A 83 3.26 -11.63 -6.78
N TYR A 84 2.80 -12.29 -7.84
CA TYR A 84 1.55 -13.06 -7.81
C TYR A 84 1.58 -14.13 -6.72
N ARG A 85 2.68 -14.90 -6.67
CA ARG A 85 2.88 -15.91 -5.63
C ARG A 85 2.86 -15.29 -4.24
N SER A 86 3.59 -14.20 -4.03
CA SER A 86 3.58 -13.48 -2.76
C SER A 86 2.16 -13.10 -2.37
N LEU A 87 1.43 -12.36 -3.22
CA LEU A 87 0.06 -11.94 -2.93
C LEU A 87 -0.88 -13.11 -2.59
N ALA A 88 -0.72 -14.26 -3.24
CA ALA A 88 -1.50 -15.46 -2.96
C ALA A 88 -1.17 -16.13 -1.60
N LEU A 89 -0.04 -15.80 -0.99
CA LEU A 89 0.42 -16.38 0.28
C LEU A 89 -0.11 -15.67 1.52
N TRP A 90 -0.69 -14.47 1.38
CA TRP A 90 -1.38 -13.78 2.47
C TRP A 90 -2.46 -14.63 3.16
N GLN A 91 -3.17 -15.47 2.40
CA GLN A 91 -4.18 -16.39 2.95
C GLN A 91 -3.57 -17.48 3.85
N ARG A 92 -2.26 -17.73 3.74
CA ARG A 92 -1.48 -18.72 4.48
C ARG A 92 -0.51 -18.07 5.47
N LEU A 93 -0.71 -16.80 5.82
CA LEU A 93 0.19 -16.09 6.74
C LEU A 93 0.33 -16.79 8.09
N ILE A 94 -0.69 -17.52 8.57
CA ILE A 94 -0.60 -18.29 9.83
C ILE A 94 0.55 -19.32 9.79
N GLU A 95 0.86 -19.86 8.62
CA GLU A 95 1.87 -20.91 8.39
C GLU A 95 3.28 -20.35 8.09
N SER A 96 3.43 -19.03 7.97
CA SER A 96 4.72 -18.42 7.65
C SER A 96 5.69 -18.54 8.82
N ARG A 97 6.99 -18.66 8.52
CA ARG A 97 8.04 -18.36 9.48
C ARG A 97 8.09 -16.86 9.72
N GLU A 98 8.24 -16.48 10.98
CA GLU A 98 8.31 -15.09 11.41
C GLU A 98 9.70 -14.75 11.93
N ASP A 99 10.25 -13.64 11.47
CA ASP A 99 11.44 -13.01 12.05
C ASP A 99 11.11 -11.53 12.29
N THR A 100 11.59 -10.96 13.39
CA THR A 100 11.31 -9.58 13.80
C THR A 100 12.59 -8.78 13.95
N ASP A 101 12.58 -7.53 13.50
CA ASP A 101 13.71 -6.60 13.64
C ASP A 101 13.21 -5.18 13.97
N GLU A 102 14.10 -4.28 14.36
CA GLU A 102 13.79 -2.88 14.67
C GLU A 102 14.92 -1.92 14.29
N PHE A 103 14.54 -0.70 13.91
CA PHE A 103 15.50 0.34 13.55
C PHE A 103 14.93 1.75 13.74
N ALA A 104 15.76 2.75 13.44
CA ALA A 104 15.43 4.17 13.54
C ALA A 104 14.92 4.60 14.93
N SER A 105 15.44 3.96 15.99
CA SER A 105 15.04 4.24 17.37
C SER A 105 15.32 5.68 17.77
N ALA A 106 14.29 6.37 18.24
CA ALA A 106 14.33 7.75 18.72
C ALA A 106 15.01 7.79 20.09
N SER A 107 16.19 8.41 20.14
CA SER A 107 16.93 8.64 21.39
C SER A 107 16.56 9.98 22.03
N SER A 108 15.89 10.86 21.29
CA SER A 108 15.46 12.18 21.76
C SER A 108 14.10 12.57 21.18
N LEU A 109 13.46 13.58 21.78
CA LEU A 109 12.18 14.12 21.28
C LEU A 109 12.25 14.59 19.82
N ARG A 110 13.42 15.04 19.33
CA ARG A 110 13.57 15.51 17.94
C ARG A 110 13.57 14.36 16.93
N GLU A 111 13.85 13.15 17.39
CA GLU A 111 13.91 11.93 16.58
C GLU A 111 12.60 11.13 16.63
N GLU A 112 11.62 11.60 17.41
CA GLU A 112 10.29 10.99 17.50
C GLU A 112 9.71 10.79 16.11
N ILE A 113 9.35 9.55 15.80
CA ILE A 113 8.79 9.18 14.51
C ILE A 113 7.33 9.62 14.47
N ARG A 114 6.93 10.19 13.34
CA ARG A 114 5.55 10.62 13.08
C ARG A 114 4.88 9.82 11.98
N ASN A 115 5.63 9.41 10.96
CA ASN A 115 5.13 8.61 9.85
C ASN A 115 6.30 7.99 9.07
N PHE A 116 6.00 7.19 8.06
CA PHE A 116 6.95 6.80 7.02
C PHE A 116 6.26 6.58 5.67
N GLU A 117 7.05 6.57 4.59
CA GLU A 117 6.60 6.22 3.25
C GLU A 117 7.59 5.23 2.60
N ILE A 118 7.06 4.14 2.02
CA ILE A 118 7.84 3.19 1.21
C ILE A 118 7.95 3.73 -0.22
N LEU A 119 9.18 3.87 -0.73
CA LEU A 119 9.48 4.34 -2.08
C LEU A 119 9.80 3.15 -3.00
N GLY A 120 9.59 3.30 -4.31
CA GLY A 120 9.67 2.18 -5.26
C GLY A 120 11.06 1.62 -5.54
N ASN A 121 12.11 2.23 -4.99
CA ASN A 121 13.50 1.81 -5.12
C ASN A 121 14.02 1.04 -3.89
N GLY A 122 13.14 0.53 -3.03
CA GLY A 122 13.54 -0.18 -1.80
C GLY A 122 14.03 0.75 -0.69
N VAL A 123 13.70 2.04 -0.78
CA VAL A 123 14.04 3.06 0.22
C VAL A 123 12.81 3.42 1.04
N LEU A 124 13.01 3.67 2.33
CA LEU A 124 12.00 4.12 3.27
C LEU A 124 12.28 5.57 3.67
N GLY A 125 11.34 6.48 3.42
CA GLY A 125 11.38 7.85 3.96
C GLY A 125 10.74 7.88 5.35
N VAL A 126 11.53 8.01 6.40
CA VAL A 126 11.07 8.07 7.79
C VAL A 126 10.90 9.52 8.21
N HIS A 127 9.66 9.92 8.47
CA HIS A 127 9.32 11.25 8.95
C HIS A 127 9.47 11.30 10.47
N LYS A 128 10.55 11.95 10.92
CA LYS A 128 10.81 12.28 12.32
C LYS A 128 10.42 13.73 12.59
N LYS A 129 10.23 14.08 13.85
CA LYS A 129 9.83 15.44 14.29
C LYS A 129 10.70 16.57 13.73
N ALA A 130 12.00 16.36 13.52
CA ALA A 130 12.91 17.40 13.02
C ALA A 130 13.47 17.16 11.62
N ALA A 131 13.16 16.01 11.00
CA ALA A 131 13.68 15.67 9.68
C ALA A 131 12.94 14.49 9.03
N ILE A 132 13.02 14.39 7.71
CA ILE A 132 12.75 13.17 6.95
C ILE A 132 14.10 12.52 6.64
N VAL A 133 14.32 11.31 7.16
CA VAL A 133 15.57 10.53 7.01
C VAL A 133 15.28 9.28 6.18
N TYR A 134 16.17 8.93 5.25
CA TYR A 134 15.95 7.82 4.33
C TYR A 134 16.74 6.59 4.76
N TYR A 135 16.11 5.42 4.74
CA TYR A 135 16.71 4.13 5.09
C TYR A 135 16.57 3.15 3.92
N ASP A 136 17.50 2.22 3.78
CA ASP A 136 17.40 1.09 2.86
C ASP A 136 16.64 -0.05 3.55
N ILE A 137 15.59 -0.59 2.91
CA ILE A 137 14.69 -1.57 3.54
C ILE A 137 15.38 -2.93 3.75
N GLU A 138 16.35 -3.31 2.91
CA GLU A 138 17.02 -4.60 3.02
C GLU A 138 18.08 -4.61 4.13
N THR A 139 18.80 -3.50 4.30
CA THR A 139 19.89 -3.38 5.28
C THR A 139 19.46 -2.70 6.59
N LEU A 140 18.31 -2.02 6.58
CA LEU A 140 17.80 -1.17 7.66
C LEU A 140 18.76 -0.03 8.06
N GLN A 141 19.76 0.27 7.21
CA GLN A 141 20.73 1.34 7.40
C GLN A 141 20.31 2.63 6.69
N GLU A 142 20.87 3.76 7.10
CA GLU A 142 20.63 5.04 6.42
C GLU A 142 21.08 4.98 4.96
N SER A 143 20.20 5.46 4.08
CA SER A 143 20.43 5.54 2.64
C SER A 143 21.38 6.68 2.30
N LYS A 144 21.97 6.63 1.10
CA LYS A 144 22.82 7.71 0.56
C LYS A 144 22.07 9.01 0.29
N ARG A 145 20.73 8.97 0.28
CA ARG A 145 19.88 10.14 0.04
C ARG A 145 19.91 11.08 1.24
N ARG A 146 20.16 12.36 0.99
CA ARG A 146 20.19 13.40 2.04
C ARG A 146 18.84 13.55 2.71
N SER A 147 18.86 13.81 4.01
CA SER A 147 17.67 14.11 4.80
C SER A 147 17.11 15.49 4.45
N ILE A 148 15.80 15.66 4.68
CA ILE A 148 15.11 16.94 4.58
C ILE A 148 14.87 17.42 6.00
N THR A 149 15.48 18.54 6.40
CA THR A 149 15.37 19.06 7.77
C THR A 149 14.17 19.99 7.92
N GLY A 150 13.49 19.91 9.05
CA GLY A 150 12.34 20.74 9.39
C GLY A 150 11.30 19.99 10.22
N ASP A 151 10.42 20.77 10.88
CA ASP A 151 9.31 20.24 11.68
C ASP A 151 8.00 20.33 10.87
N PHE A 152 7.52 19.17 10.41
CA PHE A 152 6.40 19.07 9.47
C PHE A 152 5.23 18.31 10.08
N SER A 153 4.00 18.71 9.75
CA SER A 153 2.80 18.04 10.26
C SER A 153 2.55 16.73 9.51
N ARG A 154 2.70 16.74 8.18
CA ARG A 154 2.56 15.55 7.32
C ARG A 154 3.59 15.55 6.20
N TYR A 155 3.94 14.33 5.77
CA TYR A 155 4.84 14.03 4.68
C TYR A 155 4.24 12.90 3.84
N THR A 156 4.23 13.07 2.53
CA THR A 156 3.87 12.03 1.57
C THR A 156 4.77 12.16 0.34
N GLU A 157 5.22 11.03 -0.20
CA GLU A 157 6.12 11.02 -1.34
C GLU A 157 5.77 9.89 -2.30
N ASN A 158 5.75 10.20 -3.60
CA ASN A 158 5.62 9.20 -4.67
C ASN A 158 6.80 9.33 -5.64
N GLU A 159 6.80 8.58 -6.74
CA GLU A 159 7.90 8.59 -7.73
C GLU A 159 8.15 9.97 -8.36
N HIS A 160 7.18 10.88 -8.36
CA HIS A 160 7.22 12.13 -9.11
C HIS A 160 7.26 13.38 -8.25
N VAL A 161 6.70 13.34 -7.04
CA VAL A 161 6.57 14.51 -6.17
C VAL A 161 6.84 14.19 -4.70
N ILE A 162 7.26 15.22 -3.97
CA ILE A 162 7.36 15.26 -2.52
C ILE A 162 6.33 16.29 -2.03
N ILE A 163 5.44 15.87 -1.12
CA ILE A 163 4.43 16.72 -0.50
C ILE A 163 4.74 16.86 0.99
N ILE A 164 4.81 18.11 1.45
CA ILE A 164 5.07 18.43 2.85
C ILE A 164 4.02 19.43 3.32
N LEU A 165 3.31 19.09 4.39
CA LEU A 165 2.42 20.03 5.07
C LEU A 165 3.10 20.52 6.35
N SER A 166 3.19 21.83 6.52
CA SER A 166 3.71 22.44 7.75
C SER A 166 2.63 22.61 8.82
N PHE A 167 3.04 22.88 10.06
CA PHE A 167 2.11 23.25 11.14
C PHE A 167 1.45 24.62 10.92
N HIS A 168 2.04 25.46 10.06
CA HIS A 168 1.47 26.75 9.66
C HIS A 168 0.49 26.63 8.47
N LEU A 169 0.09 25.41 8.12
CA LEU A 169 -0.88 25.12 7.04
C LEU A 169 -0.39 25.53 5.64
N HIS A 170 0.93 25.63 5.45
CA HIS A 170 1.55 25.71 4.12
C HIS A 170 1.78 24.30 3.58
N LEU A 171 1.24 24.02 2.40
CA LEU A 171 1.45 22.79 1.64
C LEU A 171 2.48 23.04 0.55
N PHE A 172 3.64 22.41 0.70
CA PHE A 172 4.72 22.42 -0.28
C PHE A 172 4.59 21.22 -1.20
N LEU A 173 4.54 21.46 -2.51
CA LEU A 173 4.64 20.44 -3.55
C LEU A 173 5.96 20.65 -4.28
N ILE A 174 6.82 19.63 -4.28
CA ILE A 174 8.12 19.64 -4.95
C ILE A 174 8.14 18.51 -5.97
N ARG A 175 8.29 18.83 -7.26
CA ARG A 175 8.51 17.85 -8.32
C ARG A 175 9.93 17.30 -8.24
N LYS A 176 10.07 15.98 -8.33
CA LYS A 176 11.35 15.30 -8.45
C LYS A 176 11.85 15.46 -9.88
N GLU A 177 13.04 16.04 -10.01
CA GLU A 177 13.73 16.25 -11.30
C GLU A 177 14.22 14.91 -11.86
N LEU A 178 13.33 14.11 -12.44
CA LEU A 178 13.71 12.80 -12.99
C LEU A 178 14.02 12.85 -14.48
N PHE A 179 13.52 13.84 -15.25
CA PHE A 179 13.67 13.78 -16.72
C PHE A 179 13.80 15.12 -17.47
N ASP A 180 13.60 16.29 -16.86
CA ASP A 180 13.58 17.52 -17.65
C ASP A 180 14.03 18.76 -16.86
N LEU A 181 15.29 19.17 -17.10
CA LEU A 181 15.92 20.37 -16.54
C LEU A 181 15.33 21.68 -17.10
N SER A 182 14.35 21.61 -18.01
CA SER A 182 13.76 22.77 -18.70
C SER A 182 12.47 23.32 -18.06
N LYS A 183 11.98 22.74 -16.95
CA LYS A 183 10.76 23.20 -16.25
C LYS A 183 11.12 24.28 -15.21
N GLU A 184 10.69 25.52 -15.45
CA GLU A 184 11.03 26.72 -14.68
C GLU A 184 10.52 26.75 -13.22
N GLU A 185 9.50 25.96 -12.87
CA GLU A 185 8.98 25.86 -11.51
C GLU A 185 8.97 24.38 -11.05
N SER A 186 9.95 24.02 -10.24
CA SER A 186 10.07 22.69 -9.63
C SER A 186 9.25 22.57 -8.34
N ASN A 187 8.80 23.69 -7.76
CA ASN A 187 8.06 23.71 -6.52
C ASN A 187 6.91 24.74 -6.52
N VAL A 188 5.92 24.51 -5.67
CA VAL A 188 4.83 25.45 -5.37
C VAL A 188 4.43 25.33 -3.92
N THR A 189 3.95 26.43 -3.35
CA THR A 189 3.40 26.48 -2.00
C THR A 189 1.94 26.91 -2.08
N PHE A 190 1.07 26.21 -1.36
CA PHE A 190 -0.33 26.59 -1.16
C PHE A 190 -0.57 26.93 0.30
N ASP A 191 -1.23 28.07 0.55
CA ASP A 191 -1.50 28.57 1.89
C ASP A 191 -2.86 28.10 2.42
N ASN A 192 -3.00 28.08 3.76
CA ASN A 192 -4.23 27.74 4.47
C ASN A 192 -4.79 26.35 4.13
N VAL A 193 -3.93 25.40 3.81
CA VAL A 193 -4.32 24.02 3.51
C VAL A 193 -4.50 23.24 4.81
N LYS A 194 -5.70 22.69 5.03
CA LYS A 194 -5.98 21.82 6.18
C LYS A 194 -5.88 20.32 5.86
N LEU A 195 -6.21 19.92 4.64
CA LEU A 195 -6.28 18.51 4.23
C LEU A 195 -5.70 18.37 2.82
N TYR A 196 -5.08 17.23 2.54
CA TYR A 196 -4.73 16.86 1.17
C TYR A 196 -4.80 15.35 0.97
N THR A 197 -4.96 14.92 -0.28
CA THR A 197 -4.79 13.55 -0.71
C THR A 197 -4.00 13.52 -2.02
N LEU A 198 -2.99 12.65 -2.07
CA LEU A 198 -2.11 12.49 -3.22
C LEU A 198 -2.53 11.24 -4.01
N THR A 199 -2.78 11.41 -5.30
CA THR A 199 -3.06 10.29 -6.21
C THR A 199 -1.82 9.96 -7.05
N GLU A 200 -1.94 9.14 -8.08
CA GLU A 200 -0.81 8.94 -9.02
C GLU A 200 -0.57 10.18 -9.86
N ASN A 201 -1.63 10.90 -10.27
CA ASN A 201 -1.54 11.94 -11.29
C ASN A 201 -1.82 13.36 -10.78
N ALA A 202 -2.47 13.51 -9.62
CA ALA A 202 -2.89 14.79 -9.10
C ALA A 202 -2.86 14.85 -7.58
N LEU A 203 -2.65 16.06 -7.07
CA LEU A 203 -2.81 16.41 -5.67
C LEU A 203 -4.15 17.11 -5.50
N TYR A 204 -5.01 16.59 -4.63
CA TYR A 204 -6.23 17.28 -4.20
C TYR A 204 -6.00 17.84 -2.80
N PHE A 205 -6.44 19.07 -2.57
CA PHE A 205 -6.31 19.69 -1.26
C PHE A 205 -7.48 20.60 -0.93
N VAL A 206 -7.69 20.83 0.37
CA VAL A 206 -8.78 21.62 0.91
C VAL A 206 -8.23 22.71 1.81
N ASN A 207 -8.71 23.93 1.61
CA ASN A 207 -8.32 25.06 2.46
C ASN A 207 -9.22 25.23 3.69
N LEU A 208 -8.89 26.19 4.55
CA LEU A 208 -9.66 26.52 5.75
C LEU A 208 -11.12 26.95 5.48
N GLN A 209 -11.45 27.36 4.25
CA GLN A 209 -12.79 27.77 3.83
C GLN A 209 -13.58 26.64 3.16
N ASP A 210 -13.14 25.38 3.30
CA ASP A 210 -13.79 24.20 2.71
C ASP A 210 -13.87 24.24 1.16
N GLN A 211 -12.93 24.94 0.53
CA GLN A 211 -12.75 24.96 -0.92
C GLN A 211 -11.81 23.85 -1.34
N ILE A 212 -12.22 23.07 -2.34
CA ILE A 212 -11.47 21.95 -2.90
C ILE A 212 -10.70 22.43 -4.13
N TYR A 213 -9.41 22.11 -4.17
CA TYR A 213 -8.53 22.40 -5.29
C TYR A 213 -7.87 21.14 -5.81
N VAL A 214 -7.50 21.16 -7.09
CA VAL A 214 -6.68 20.12 -7.72
C VAL A 214 -5.44 20.74 -8.34
N CYS A 215 -4.30 20.11 -8.12
CA CYS A 215 -3.05 20.41 -8.80
C CYS A 215 -2.62 19.17 -9.59
N ASN A 216 -2.71 19.25 -10.91
CA ASN A 216 -2.18 18.22 -11.80
C ASN A 216 -0.68 18.48 -12.01
N TYR A 217 0.16 17.67 -11.40
CA TYR A 217 1.61 17.83 -11.48
C TYR A 217 2.24 17.20 -12.73
N PHE A 218 1.44 16.51 -13.57
CA PHE A 218 1.82 16.02 -14.90
C PHE A 218 1.34 16.91 -16.05
N ASP A 219 0.62 18.00 -15.80
CA ASP A 219 0.08 18.83 -16.88
C ASP A 219 1.20 19.48 -17.70
N ASP A 220 1.53 18.85 -18.82
CA ASP A 220 2.54 19.30 -19.78
C ASP A 220 2.08 20.52 -20.57
N LYS A 221 0.78 20.83 -20.60
CA LYS A 221 0.26 22.00 -21.34
C LYS A 221 0.59 23.31 -20.65
N ASN A 222 0.54 23.34 -19.32
CA ASN A 222 0.70 24.58 -18.57
C ASN A 222 2.09 24.76 -17.95
N LYS A 223 2.93 23.71 -17.84
CA LYS A 223 4.27 23.65 -17.22
C LYS A 223 4.38 24.14 -15.76
N LYS A 224 3.54 25.09 -15.34
CA LYS A 224 3.43 25.67 -14.01
C LYS A 224 2.66 24.76 -13.07
N LEU A 225 3.13 24.71 -11.84
CA LEU A 225 2.41 24.08 -10.75
C LEU A 225 1.37 25.06 -10.22
N GLY A 226 0.10 24.68 -10.26
CA GLY A 226 -0.98 25.57 -9.84
C GLY A 226 -2.20 24.81 -9.31
N GLY A 227 -2.85 25.40 -8.32
CA GLY A 227 -4.10 24.88 -7.76
C GLY A 227 -5.28 25.41 -8.57
N THR A 228 -6.00 24.50 -9.22
CA THR A 228 -7.27 24.82 -9.90
C THR A 228 -8.40 24.62 -8.91
N PHE A 229 -9.21 25.66 -8.69
CA PHE A 229 -10.41 25.56 -7.86
C PHE A 229 -11.42 24.62 -8.52
N LEU A 230 -11.95 23.68 -7.74
CA LEU A 230 -13.01 22.78 -8.17
C LEU A 230 -14.36 23.30 -7.70
N LEU A 231 -14.55 23.35 -6.38
CA LEU A 231 -15.83 23.68 -5.76
C LEU A 231 -15.63 24.05 -4.29
N LYS A 232 -16.69 24.55 -3.65
CA LYS A 232 -16.76 24.79 -2.21
C LYS A 232 -17.84 23.88 -1.60
N SER A 233 -17.51 23.21 -0.50
CA SER A 233 -18.51 22.48 0.29
C SER A 233 -19.23 23.43 1.24
N GLU A 234 -20.56 23.30 1.35
CA GLU A 234 -21.35 24.01 2.35
C GLU A 234 -21.19 23.38 3.75
N ASP A 235 -21.02 22.07 3.78
CA ASP A 235 -20.70 21.31 4.98
C ASP A 235 -19.19 21.29 5.20
N GLY A 236 -18.76 21.38 6.47
CA GLY A 236 -17.34 21.26 6.80
C GLY A 236 -16.75 19.90 6.38
N ILE A 237 -15.65 19.94 5.63
CA ILE A 237 -14.95 18.74 5.15
C ILE A 237 -14.06 18.18 6.27
N MET A 238 -14.27 16.90 6.59
CA MET A 238 -13.51 16.16 7.59
C MET A 238 -12.38 15.34 6.97
N SER A 239 -12.62 14.66 5.85
CA SER A 239 -11.60 13.82 5.20
C SER A 239 -11.81 13.71 3.69
N LEU A 240 -10.73 13.37 2.99
CA LEU A 240 -10.70 13.11 1.56
C LEU A 240 -10.33 11.65 1.32
N GLY A 241 -10.99 11.03 0.35
CA GLY A 241 -10.67 9.69 -0.13
C GLY A 241 -10.60 9.70 -1.66
N PHE A 242 -9.92 8.74 -2.26
CA PHE A 242 -9.89 8.59 -3.71
C PHE A 242 -10.11 7.13 -4.06
N SER A 243 -11.19 6.83 -4.77
CA SER A 243 -11.51 5.48 -5.25
C SER A 243 -12.22 5.54 -6.60
N ASP A 244 -12.04 4.49 -7.41
CA ASP A 244 -12.67 4.34 -8.73
C ASP A 244 -12.45 5.54 -9.67
N GLY A 245 -11.31 6.22 -9.55
CA GLY A 245 -10.97 7.40 -10.35
C GLY A 245 -11.63 8.71 -9.91
N HIS A 246 -12.35 8.71 -8.79
CA HIS A 246 -13.06 9.88 -8.27
C HIS A 246 -12.57 10.29 -6.89
N LEU A 247 -12.62 11.61 -6.64
CA LEU A 247 -12.42 12.17 -5.31
C LEU A 247 -13.71 12.02 -4.50
N ASN A 248 -13.60 11.44 -3.30
CA ASN A 248 -14.67 11.33 -2.33
C ASN A 248 -14.41 12.28 -1.16
N VAL A 249 -15.49 12.85 -0.62
CA VAL A 249 -15.47 13.83 0.45
C VAL A 249 -16.36 13.33 1.58
N LEU A 250 -15.80 13.24 2.78
CA LEU A 250 -16.55 12.95 4.01
C LEU A 250 -16.67 14.24 4.82
N THR A 251 -17.90 14.60 5.18
CA THR A 251 -18.19 15.82 5.95
C THR A 251 -18.39 15.53 7.43
N PHE A 252 -18.31 16.55 8.29
CA PHE A 252 -18.58 16.42 9.72
C PHE A 252 -20.01 15.95 10.04
N GLN A 253 -20.96 16.17 9.12
CA GLN A 253 -22.33 15.63 9.21
C GLN A 253 -22.44 14.16 8.78
N ARG A 254 -21.31 13.50 8.52
CA ARG A 254 -21.24 12.09 8.09
C ARG A 254 -21.84 11.82 6.71
N ASN A 255 -21.95 12.85 5.88
CA ASN A 255 -22.35 12.71 4.49
C ASN A 255 -21.13 12.38 3.63
N ILE A 256 -21.28 11.42 2.74
CA ILE A 256 -20.29 11.08 1.72
C ILE A 256 -20.76 11.63 0.38
N TYR A 257 -19.91 12.45 -0.23
CA TYR A 257 -20.07 12.98 -1.56
C TYR A 257 -18.95 12.47 -2.47
N THR A 258 -19.23 12.37 -3.76
CA THR A 258 -18.23 12.12 -4.80
C THR A 258 -18.18 13.31 -5.74
N VAL A 259 -16.99 13.80 -6.06
CA VAL A 259 -16.80 14.87 -7.05
C VAL A 259 -16.95 14.30 -8.44
N ILE A 260 -18.00 14.72 -9.15
CA ILE A 260 -18.29 14.33 -10.53
C ILE A 260 -18.54 15.62 -11.31
N ASN A 261 -17.80 15.83 -12.40
CA ASN A 261 -17.91 17.04 -13.25
C ASN A 261 -17.83 18.36 -12.45
N ASN A 262 -16.96 18.40 -11.44
CA ASN A 262 -16.79 19.54 -10.51
C ASN A 262 -17.98 19.83 -9.59
N ASP A 263 -18.92 18.90 -9.46
CA ASP A 263 -20.03 18.99 -8.51
C ASP A 263 -19.93 17.92 -7.42
N LEU A 264 -20.43 18.24 -6.21
CA LEU A 264 -20.56 17.28 -5.11
C LEU A 264 -21.85 16.47 -5.27
N VAL A 265 -21.71 15.21 -5.69
CA VAL A 265 -22.84 14.29 -5.82
C VAL A 265 -22.97 13.48 -4.54
N PHE A 266 -24.08 13.67 -3.82
CA PHE A 266 -24.39 12.91 -2.60
C PHE A 266 -24.49 11.41 -2.89
N LYS A 267 -23.90 10.59 -2.01
CA LYS A 267 -23.91 9.12 -2.11
C LYS A 267 -24.65 8.46 -0.97
N CYS A 268 -24.28 8.79 0.27
CA CYS A 268 -24.91 8.25 1.46
C CYS A 268 -24.59 9.08 2.70
N THR A 269 -25.38 8.87 3.75
CA THR A 269 -25.07 9.34 5.11
C THR A 269 -24.71 8.12 5.94
N LEU A 270 -23.61 8.19 6.71
CA LEU A 270 -23.27 7.14 7.66
C LEU A 270 -24.25 7.25 8.83
N GLY A 271 -25.21 6.32 8.90
CA GLY A 271 -26.24 6.24 9.94
C GLY A 271 -26.12 4.97 10.79
N PRO A 272 -27.02 4.76 11.76
CA PRO A 272 -27.07 3.55 12.59
C PRO A 272 -27.27 2.27 11.77
N ASP A 273 -28.05 2.36 10.68
CA ASP A 273 -28.39 1.22 9.83
C ASP A 273 -27.32 0.91 8.77
N SER A 274 -26.26 1.72 8.70
CA SER A 274 -25.18 1.53 7.73
C SER A 274 -23.98 0.85 8.38
N ASN A 275 -23.40 -0.14 7.71
CA ASN A 275 -22.10 -0.66 8.11
C ASN A 275 -21.01 0.39 7.86
N LEU A 276 -20.63 1.07 8.95
CA LEU A 276 -19.67 2.16 8.95
C LEU A 276 -18.36 1.78 8.26
N LEU A 277 -17.77 0.65 8.65
CA LEU A 277 -16.48 0.24 8.14
C LEU A 277 -16.54 -0.07 6.64
N HIS A 278 -17.60 -0.76 6.21
CA HIS A 278 -17.80 -1.10 4.81
C HIS A 278 -17.95 0.15 3.92
N GLN A 279 -18.69 1.16 4.38
CA GLN A 279 -18.83 2.41 3.64
C GLN A 279 -17.51 3.19 3.59
N LEU A 280 -16.81 3.32 4.73
CA LEU A 280 -15.51 3.99 4.78
C LEU A 280 -14.46 3.28 3.91
N GLN A 281 -14.51 1.96 3.83
CA GLN A 281 -13.67 1.17 2.93
C GLN A 281 -13.96 1.49 1.46
N ARG A 282 -15.24 1.47 1.06
CA ARG A 282 -15.69 1.67 -0.32
C ARG A 282 -15.23 3.02 -0.90
N TYR A 283 -15.21 4.06 -0.08
CA TYR A 283 -14.83 5.41 -0.51
C TYR A 283 -13.39 5.80 -0.14
N ASN A 284 -12.59 4.84 0.33
CA ASN A 284 -11.18 4.98 0.69
C ASN A 284 -10.90 6.03 1.79
N PHE A 285 -11.66 5.95 2.89
CA PHE A 285 -11.48 6.80 4.07
C PHE A 285 -10.77 6.11 5.24
N LEU A 286 -10.70 4.77 5.26
CA LEU A 286 -10.14 4.02 6.40
C LEU A 286 -8.71 4.45 6.79
N GLU A 287 -7.86 4.68 5.79
CA GLU A 287 -6.45 5.08 5.98
C GLU A 287 -6.30 6.59 6.25
N GLN A 288 -7.21 7.41 5.73
CA GLN A 288 -7.08 8.87 5.75
C GLN A 288 -7.64 9.51 7.03
N LEU A 289 -8.56 8.81 7.70
CA LEU A 289 -9.14 9.24 8.96
C LEU A 289 -8.16 9.07 10.12
N ASP A 290 -7.96 10.13 10.91
CA ASP A 290 -7.50 9.98 12.28
C ASP A 290 -8.68 9.46 13.11
N TRP A 291 -8.66 8.17 13.41
CA TRP A 291 -9.76 7.50 14.11
C TRP A 291 -10.01 8.09 15.50
N ARG A 292 -8.99 8.66 16.16
CA ARG A 292 -9.15 9.33 17.46
C ARG A 292 -10.00 10.58 17.33
N VAL A 293 -9.67 11.40 16.32
CA VAL A 293 -10.43 12.62 15.99
C VAL A 293 -11.85 12.25 15.60
N TYR A 294 -12.02 11.21 14.76
CA TYR A 294 -13.33 10.72 14.38
C TYR A 294 -14.17 10.31 15.60
N PHE A 295 -13.65 9.50 16.52
CA PHE A 295 -14.40 9.07 17.71
C PHE A 295 -14.72 10.24 18.66
N GLN A 296 -13.78 11.18 18.85
CA GLN A 296 -14.03 12.38 19.65
C GLN A 296 -15.19 13.21 19.05
N TRP A 297 -15.20 13.40 17.73
CA TRP A 297 -16.29 14.11 17.05
C TRP A 297 -17.61 13.36 17.15
N MET A 298 -17.63 12.05 16.94
CA MET A 298 -18.85 11.25 17.06
C MET A 298 -19.44 11.33 18.47
N TYR A 299 -18.58 11.34 19.49
CA TYR A 299 -19.00 11.54 20.88
C TYR A 299 -19.60 12.93 21.11
N VAL A 300 -18.93 13.99 20.65
CA VAL A 300 -19.42 15.38 20.79
C VAL A 300 -20.76 15.60 20.09
N LEU A 301 -20.99 14.92 18.97
CA LEU A 301 -22.22 15.00 18.18
C LEU A 301 -23.32 14.02 18.65
N ASN A 302 -23.13 13.31 19.77
CA ASN A 302 -24.06 12.31 20.31
C ASN A 302 -24.44 11.21 19.31
N HIS A 303 -23.51 10.81 18.43
CA HIS A 303 -23.70 9.68 17.55
C HIS A 303 -23.36 8.36 18.25
N THR A 304 -24.11 7.31 17.94
CA THR A 304 -23.81 5.95 18.40
C THR A 304 -22.51 5.46 17.76
N ILE A 305 -21.49 5.20 18.58
CA ILE A 305 -20.24 4.55 18.17
C ILE A 305 -20.39 3.05 18.48
N PRO A 306 -19.97 2.14 17.58
CA PRO A 306 -20.07 0.70 17.87
C PRO A 306 -19.27 0.36 19.14
N GLU A 307 -19.84 -0.50 19.99
CA GLU A 307 -19.15 -0.98 21.20
C GLU A 307 -18.00 -1.93 20.84
N GLY A 308 -16.94 -1.97 21.66
CA GLY A 308 -15.82 -2.92 21.48
C GLY A 308 -14.43 -2.25 21.44
N PRO A 309 -13.38 -2.96 20.97
CA PRO A 309 -11.98 -2.51 20.98
C PRO A 309 -11.69 -1.28 20.10
N LEU A 310 -12.72 -0.71 19.47
CA LEU A 310 -12.70 0.49 18.65
C LEU A 310 -12.11 1.71 19.34
N ARG A 311 -12.34 1.91 20.64
CA ARG A 311 -11.89 3.11 21.35
C ARG A 311 -10.37 3.31 21.28
N ASP A 312 -9.64 2.21 21.09
CA ASP A 312 -8.18 2.25 21.02
C ASP A 312 -7.66 2.24 19.58
N ILE A 313 -8.50 2.08 18.55
CA ILE A 313 -8.06 2.05 17.15
C ILE A 313 -7.59 3.44 16.73
N ILE A 314 -6.40 3.49 16.15
CA ILE A 314 -5.81 4.72 15.60
C ILE A 314 -5.75 4.65 14.08
N ILE A 315 -5.46 3.47 13.53
CA ILE A 315 -5.27 3.28 12.11
C ILE A 315 -5.90 1.97 11.66
N VAL A 316 -6.56 2.01 10.50
CA VAL A 316 -7.03 0.85 9.75
C VAL A 316 -6.46 0.96 8.34
N ARG A 317 -5.45 0.16 8.02
CA ARG A 317 -4.84 0.17 6.69
C ARG A 317 -5.25 -1.06 5.87
N PRO A 318 -5.97 -0.88 4.76
CA PRO A 318 -6.25 -1.97 3.83
C PRO A 318 -5.03 -2.24 2.92
N TYR A 319 -4.81 -3.51 2.62
CA TYR A 319 -3.83 -3.99 1.64
C TYR A 319 -4.44 -5.17 0.88
N GLY A 320 -5.26 -4.85 -0.12
CA GLY A 320 -6.09 -5.85 -0.81
C GLY A 320 -7.12 -6.46 0.13
N ASP A 321 -7.01 -7.76 0.40
CA ASP A 321 -7.85 -8.48 1.36
C ASP A 321 -7.24 -8.57 2.76
N VAL A 322 -6.05 -8.01 2.97
CA VAL A 322 -5.39 -7.94 4.28
C VAL A 322 -5.69 -6.59 4.93
N TYR A 323 -5.99 -6.59 6.23
CA TYR A 323 -6.26 -5.37 6.99
C TYR A 323 -5.38 -5.30 8.22
N PHE A 324 -4.68 -4.18 8.36
CA PHE A 324 -3.85 -3.87 9.52
C PHE A 324 -4.59 -2.90 10.42
N VAL A 325 -4.82 -3.31 11.67
CA VAL A 325 -5.53 -2.49 12.66
C VAL A 325 -4.56 -2.20 13.80
N GLY A 326 -4.16 -0.94 13.92
CA GLY A 326 -3.22 -0.46 14.93
C GLY A 326 -3.94 0.26 16.07
N SER A 327 -3.48 0.04 17.31
CA SER A 327 -4.04 0.66 18.49
C SER A 327 -3.15 1.75 19.12
N ASN A 328 -3.72 2.52 20.04
CA ASN A 328 -3.02 3.49 20.89
C ASN A 328 -2.01 2.86 21.86
N TRP A 329 -2.13 1.54 22.08
CA TRP A 329 -1.35 0.79 23.06
C TRP A 329 -0.26 -0.07 22.43
N GLY A 330 0.07 0.17 21.15
CA GLY A 330 1.13 -0.56 20.46
C GLY A 330 0.70 -1.98 20.06
N VAL A 331 -0.61 -2.23 19.97
CA VAL A 331 -1.12 -3.52 19.51
C VAL A 331 -1.44 -3.42 18.02
N LEU A 332 -0.79 -4.28 17.23
CA LEU A 332 -1.09 -4.47 15.82
C LEU A 332 -1.87 -5.77 15.64
N ARG A 333 -3.00 -5.70 14.94
CA ARG A 333 -3.80 -6.86 14.54
C ARG A 333 -3.83 -6.97 13.03
N ILE A 334 -3.58 -8.16 12.52
CA ILE A 334 -3.64 -8.47 11.09
C ILE A 334 -4.88 -9.33 10.87
N TYR A 335 -5.73 -8.92 9.92
CA TYR A 335 -6.91 -9.65 9.49
C TYR A 335 -6.77 -10.04 8.03
N TYR A 336 -7.31 -11.20 7.65
CA TYR A 336 -7.42 -11.61 6.26
C TYR A 336 -8.90 -11.81 5.92
N ALA A 337 -9.36 -11.10 4.88
CA ALA A 337 -10.73 -11.08 4.39
C ALA A 337 -11.81 -11.05 5.50
N PRO A 338 -11.81 -10.08 6.43
CA PRO A 338 -12.75 -10.01 7.55
C PRO A 338 -14.13 -9.50 7.08
N TYR A 339 -14.84 -10.33 6.34
CA TYR A 339 -16.18 -10.04 5.84
C TYR A 339 -17.22 -10.95 6.48
N THR A 340 -18.26 -10.36 7.05
CA THR A 340 -19.42 -11.06 7.62
C THR A 340 -20.62 -10.74 6.76
N ALA A 341 -21.30 -11.76 6.21
CA ALA A 341 -22.42 -11.60 5.28
C ALA A 341 -22.11 -10.70 4.06
N GLY A 342 -20.85 -10.67 3.60
CA GLY A 342 -20.40 -9.87 2.46
C GLY A 342 -20.01 -8.43 2.80
N GLU A 343 -20.18 -8.00 4.05
CA GLU A 343 -19.78 -6.67 4.50
C GLU A 343 -18.50 -6.71 5.33
N PHE A 344 -17.68 -5.67 5.19
CA PHE A 344 -16.42 -5.57 5.92
C PHE A 344 -16.70 -5.35 7.41
N ASN A 345 -16.19 -6.26 8.24
CA ASN A 345 -16.51 -6.31 9.66
C ASN A 345 -15.35 -6.93 10.47
N ILE A 346 -14.51 -6.06 11.03
CA ILE A 346 -13.42 -6.46 11.94
C ILE A 346 -13.90 -6.66 13.39
N PHE A 347 -15.16 -6.34 13.71
CA PHE A 347 -15.71 -6.46 15.07
C PHE A 347 -16.06 -7.90 15.41
N ASP A 348 -16.64 -8.60 14.45
CA ASP A 348 -17.08 -9.98 14.61
C ASP A 348 -16.07 -10.99 14.07
N THR A 349 -14.97 -10.51 13.46
CA THR A 349 -13.90 -11.37 12.93
C THR A 349 -12.72 -11.43 13.89
N GLN A 350 -12.07 -12.59 14.00
CA GLN A 350 -10.81 -12.73 14.75
C GLN A 350 -9.60 -12.38 13.89
N PRO A 351 -8.57 -11.70 14.44
CA PRO A 351 -7.33 -11.46 13.72
C PRO A 351 -6.56 -12.76 13.51
N ILE A 352 -5.87 -12.88 12.37
CA ILE A 352 -5.02 -14.03 12.05
C ILE A 352 -3.69 -14.00 12.81
N LYS A 353 -3.18 -12.79 13.12
CA LYS A 353 -2.01 -12.57 13.96
C LYS A 353 -2.17 -11.29 14.76
N GLN A 354 -1.55 -11.23 15.93
CA GLN A 354 -1.54 -10.06 16.80
C GLN A 354 -0.16 -9.87 17.41
N TYR A 355 0.34 -8.62 17.40
CA TYR A 355 1.62 -8.22 17.99
C TYR A 355 1.38 -7.14 19.02
N ASN A 356 2.17 -7.17 20.09
CA ASN A 356 2.17 -6.14 21.13
C ASN A 356 3.59 -5.59 21.27
N PHE A 357 3.77 -4.34 20.87
CA PHE A 357 5.04 -3.63 20.90
C PHE A 357 5.21 -2.77 22.15
N MET A 358 4.29 -2.84 23.11
CA MET A 358 4.40 -2.10 24.35
C MET A 358 5.43 -2.75 25.28
N GLU A 359 6.62 -2.16 25.34
CA GLU A 359 7.67 -2.55 26.29
C GLU A 359 7.39 -1.92 27.65
N ARG A 360 7.09 -2.77 28.65
CA ARG A 360 6.74 -2.33 30.02
C ARG A 360 7.91 -1.63 30.76
N SER A 361 9.13 -1.70 30.24
CA SER A 361 10.36 -1.21 30.88
C SER A 361 10.76 0.21 30.48
N ASP A 362 10.16 0.79 29.44
CA ASP A 362 10.93 1.68 28.57
C ASP A 362 10.58 3.18 28.59
N CYS A 363 9.63 3.65 29.40
CA CYS A 363 9.51 5.07 29.72
C CYS A 363 8.48 5.36 30.83
N PRO A 364 8.83 6.08 31.91
CA PRO A 364 7.82 6.68 32.80
C PRO A 364 7.13 7.92 32.20
N VAL A 365 7.53 8.39 31.00
CA VAL A 365 7.06 9.66 30.39
C VAL A 365 6.01 9.44 29.29
N LEU A 366 6.03 8.30 28.59
CA LEU A 366 5.03 7.96 27.56
C LEU A 366 4.15 6.82 28.09
N SER A 367 2.94 7.16 28.52
CA SER A 367 1.93 6.18 28.95
C SER A 367 1.30 5.39 27.80
N THR A 368 1.62 5.72 26.54
CA THR A 368 1.03 5.13 25.33
C THR A 368 2.10 4.90 24.26
N CYS A 369 1.88 3.92 23.38
CA CYS A 369 2.77 3.56 22.27
C CYS A 369 1.95 3.40 20.98
N PRO A 370 1.36 4.48 20.44
CA PRO A 370 0.43 4.37 19.33
C PRO A 370 1.10 3.79 18.07
N ILE A 371 0.39 2.90 17.37
CA ILE A 371 0.74 2.52 16.01
C ILE A 371 0.38 3.68 15.08
N LEU A 372 1.39 4.35 14.53
CA LEU A 372 1.23 5.57 13.74
C LEU A 372 0.99 5.26 12.25
N GLN A 373 1.69 4.25 11.74
CA GLN A 373 1.63 3.84 10.35
C GLN A 373 2.01 2.36 10.24
N VAL A 374 1.40 1.64 9.31
CA VAL A 374 1.75 0.26 8.96
C VAL A 374 1.83 0.18 7.46
N ASP A 375 2.77 -0.53 6.84
CA ASP A 375 2.80 -0.70 5.39
C ASP A 375 3.47 -2.01 5.01
N VAL A 376 3.30 -2.42 3.76
CA VAL A 376 3.77 -3.71 3.26
C VAL A 376 4.82 -3.51 2.17
N PHE A 377 5.92 -4.24 2.30
CA PHE A 377 6.91 -4.45 1.27
C PHE A 377 6.90 -5.92 0.82
N GLU A 378 6.69 -6.16 -0.48
CA GLU A 378 6.55 -7.51 -1.04
C GLU A 378 7.90 -8.09 -1.48
N GLY A 379 8.16 -9.32 -1.03
CA GLY A 379 9.38 -10.08 -1.33
C GLY A 379 9.12 -11.32 -2.18
N GLU A 380 10.17 -12.11 -2.40
CA GLU A 380 10.01 -13.43 -2.99
C GLU A 380 9.54 -14.41 -1.90
N ASP A 381 8.39 -15.06 -2.13
CA ASP A 381 7.84 -16.06 -1.21
C ASP A 381 7.67 -15.54 0.24
N GLY A 382 7.43 -14.24 0.40
CA GLY A 382 7.34 -13.61 1.71
C GLY A 382 6.93 -12.15 1.69
N HIS A 383 6.60 -11.65 2.88
CA HIS A 383 6.05 -10.33 3.12
C HIS A 383 6.85 -9.63 4.23
N THR A 384 7.11 -8.34 4.07
CA THR A 384 7.69 -7.52 5.13
C THR A 384 6.68 -6.46 5.54
N VAL A 385 6.17 -6.54 6.76
CA VAL A 385 5.27 -5.55 7.35
C VAL A 385 6.09 -4.59 8.20
N ILE A 386 6.08 -3.31 7.83
CA ILE A 386 6.79 -2.24 8.51
C ILE A 386 5.79 -1.47 9.37
N VAL A 387 6.14 -1.22 10.63
CA VAL A 387 5.26 -0.65 11.64
C VAL A 387 5.97 0.52 12.31
N ALA A 388 5.42 1.73 12.22
CA ALA A 388 5.97 2.89 12.90
C ALA A 388 5.23 3.19 14.21
N MET A 389 6.04 3.47 15.22
CA MET A 389 5.65 3.96 16.53
C MET A 389 6.53 5.16 16.88
N PRO A 390 6.13 6.02 17.83
CA PRO A 390 6.90 7.23 18.15
C PRO A 390 8.38 6.97 18.48
N LYS A 391 8.68 5.83 19.12
CA LYS A 391 10.02 5.47 19.56
C LYS A 391 10.85 4.71 18.52
N LYS A 392 10.24 3.91 17.63
CA LYS A 392 10.99 3.03 16.72
C LYS A 392 10.15 2.57 15.54
N ILE A 393 10.81 2.06 14.52
CA ILE A 393 10.19 1.29 13.45
C ILE A 393 10.45 -0.20 13.70
N ALA A 394 9.38 -0.98 13.80
CA ALA A 394 9.45 -2.43 13.84
C ALA A 394 9.25 -3.03 12.44
N VAL A 395 9.93 -4.12 12.16
CA VAL A 395 9.87 -4.85 10.89
C VAL A 395 9.48 -6.29 11.21
N LEU A 396 8.37 -6.75 10.65
CA LEU A 396 7.90 -8.12 10.76
C LEU A 396 8.08 -8.80 9.40
N SER A 397 8.97 -9.78 9.33
CA SER A 397 9.24 -10.54 8.10
C SER A 397 8.57 -11.90 8.16
N PHE A 398 7.74 -12.17 7.17
CA PHE A 398 6.98 -13.41 6.99
C PHE A 398 7.55 -14.18 5.80
N THR A 399 8.13 -15.34 6.03
CA THR A 399 8.72 -16.17 4.96
C THR A 399 7.97 -17.49 4.83
N HIS A 400 7.57 -17.86 3.61
CA HIS A 400 6.86 -19.12 3.34
C HIS A 400 7.85 -20.18 2.85
N MET A 401 8.04 -21.21 3.67
CA MET A 401 8.94 -22.32 3.35
C MET A 401 8.22 -23.39 2.53
N PHE A 402 8.65 -23.59 1.29
CA PHE A 402 8.19 -24.71 0.46
C PHE A 402 9.22 -25.84 0.48
N LYS A 403 8.77 -27.10 0.56
CA LYS A 403 9.62 -28.25 0.26
C LYS A 403 9.99 -28.17 -1.24
N ARG A 404 11.12 -27.56 -1.56
CA ARG A 404 11.61 -27.47 -2.94
C ARG A 404 11.87 -28.88 -3.45
N THR A 405 11.10 -29.34 -4.42
CA THR A 405 11.55 -30.39 -5.34
C THR A 405 12.76 -29.84 -6.10
N ALA A 406 13.80 -30.67 -6.26
CA ALA A 406 15.15 -30.28 -6.69
C ALA A 406 15.24 -29.52 -8.04
N SER A 407 14.15 -29.42 -8.81
CA SER A 407 14.05 -28.70 -10.08
C SER A 407 14.06 -27.18 -9.97
N LEU A 408 13.78 -26.59 -8.80
CA LEU A 408 13.83 -25.13 -8.58
C LEU A 408 15.24 -24.59 -8.23
N ALA A 409 16.24 -25.46 -8.08
CA ALA A 409 17.62 -25.05 -7.77
C ALA A 409 18.40 -24.49 -8.98
N MET A 410 17.79 -24.45 -10.18
CA MET A 410 18.48 -24.13 -11.45
C MET A 410 18.33 -22.67 -11.92
N LEU A 411 17.86 -21.73 -11.10
CA LEU A 411 17.87 -20.31 -11.48
C LEU A 411 18.58 -19.45 -10.43
N PRO A 412 19.93 -19.45 -10.42
CA PRO A 412 20.67 -18.44 -9.68
C PRO A 412 20.48 -17.05 -10.31
N TYR A 413 20.21 -16.07 -9.44
CA TYR A 413 19.89 -14.67 -9.70
C TYR A 413 21.10 -13.82 -10.17
N SER A 414 22.12 -14.39 -10.83
CA SER A 414 23.39 -13.68 -11.10
C SER A 414 23.63 -13.23 -12.55
N GLU A 415 22.71 -13.45 -13.50
CA GLU A 415 22.99 -13.12 -14.92
C GLU A 415 22.24 -11.92 -15.50
N VAL A 416 21.24 -11.35 -14.81
CA VAL A 416 20.50 -10.19 -15.34
C VAL A 416 21.28 -8.87 -15.18
N GLN A 417 22.26 -8.80 -14.28
CA GLN A 417 23.08 -7.57 -14.08
C GLN A 417 24.21 -7.38 -15.11
N LYS A 418 24.61 -8.42 -15.87
CA LYS A 418 25.73 -8.29 -16.83
C LYS A 418 25.35 -7.75 -18.21
N VAL A 419 24.08 -7.68 -18.56
CA VAL A 419 23.64 -7.26 -19.90
C VAL A 419 23.53 -5.72 -20.03
N LYS A 420 23.53 -4.97 -18.93
CA LYS A 420 23.47 -3.49 -18.97
C LYS A 420 24.83 -2.77 -19.10
N TYR A 421 25.96 -3.47 -18.98
CA TYR A 421 27.30 -2.86 -19.08
C TYR A 421 28.08 -3.21 -20.36
N MET A 422 27.51 -3.96 -21.31
CA MET A 422 28.13 -4.25 -22.62
C MET A 422 27.50 -3.47 -23.79
N LYS A 423 27.03 -2.25 -23.54
CA LYS A 423 26.72 -1.26 -24.58
C LYS A 423 27.29 0.12 -24.22
N ILE A 424 28.60 0.21 -24.01
CA ILE A 424 29.45 1.33 -24.47
C ILE A 424 30.82 0.71 -24.76
N SER A 425 30.97 0.12 -25.94
CA SER A 425 32.25 0.05 -26.64
C SER A 425 31.94 0.47 -28.08
N GLN A 426 31.75 1.78 -28.25
CA GLN A 426 31.73 2.38 -29.58
C GLN A 426 33.16 2.39 -30.11
N SER A 427 33.32 1.62 -31.18
CA SER A 427 34.25 1.79 -32.29
C SER A 427 34.75 3.23 -32.45
N SER A 428 36.07 3.40 -32.29
CA SER A 428 36.87 4.36 -33.04
C SER A 428 37.16 3.82 -34.43
#